data_AF-Q8XNT0-F1
#
_entry.id   AF-Q8XNT0-F1
#
_cell.length_a   1.000
_cell.length_b   1.000
_cell.length_c   1.000
_cell.angle_alpha   90.00
_cell.angle_beta   90.00
_cell.angle_gamma   90.00
#
_symmetry.space_group_name_H-M   'P 1'
#
loop_
_entity.id
_entity.type
_entity.pdbx_description
1 polymer ?
#
loop_
_entity_poly.entity_id
_entity_poly.type
_entity_poly.pdbx_seq_one_letter_code
_entity_poly.pdbx_strand_id
1 'polypeptide(L)'
;MIFLCIFLILLGVCAVAFVLYQCNIKITEYKRQILTLNNQLSKYKDTTYKKSNNDSKKTLIINFNKPEFRYGITLPYTSIFIAPSEESIAISKIKEKSQVKIIDEAEINNEIWYYSLLNTESKINCNGWIKKSQFSMLMEDTNNIIGE
;
A
#
# COMPACT_ATOMS: atom_id res chain seq x y z
N MET A 1 -62.20 17.63 43.19
CA MET A 1 -61.02 18.42 42.77
C MET A 1 -59.71 17.82 43.28
N ILE A 2 -59.55 17.56 44.59
CA ILE A 2 -58.32 16.94 45.15
C ILE A 2 -57.88 15.64 44.43
N PHE A 3 -58.82 14.70 44.19
CA PHE A 3 -58.50 13.42 43.53
C PHE A 3 -58.00 13.61 42.08
N LEU A 4 -58.51 14.61 41.38
CA LEU A 4 -58.10 14.93 40.02
C LEU A 4 -56.68 15.52 40.00
N CYS A 5 -56.34 16.36 40.98
CA CYS A 5 -54.98 16.87 41.14
C CYS A 5 -53.97 15.75 41.46
N ILE A 6 -54.32 14.80 42.33
CA ILE A 6 -53.46 13.65 42.66
C ILE A 6 -53.26 12.76 41.43
N PHE A 7 -54.31 12.52 40.65
CA PHE A 7 -54.23 11.72 39.42
C PHE A 7 -53.30 12.38 38.39
N LEU A 8 -53.37 13.70 38.21
CA LEU A 8 -52.49 14.43 37.29
C LEU A 8 -51.01 14.37 37.73
N ILE A 9 -50.75 14.46 39.04
CA ILE A 9 -49.39 14.34 39.58
C ILE A 9 -48.85 12.92 39.32
N LEU A 10 -49.65 11.89 39.56
CA LEU A 10 -49.26 10.50 39.32
C LEU A 10 -48.93 10.26 37.83
N LEU A 11 -49.73 10.81 36.93
CA LEU A 11 -49.53 10.69 35.49
C LEU A 11 -48.24 11.40 35.04
N GLY A 12 -47.94 12.56 35.63
CA GLY A 12 -46.68 13.28 35.41
C GLY A 12 -45.45 12.47 35.82
N VAL A 13 -45.48 11.85 37.01
CA VAL A 13 -44.38 11.00 37.49
C VAL A 13 -44.17 9.78 36.58
N CYS A 14 -45.24 9.14 36.12
CA CYS A 14 -45.18 8.02 35.19
C CYS A 14 -44.56 8.42 33.84
N ALA A 15 -44.91 9.59 33.30
CA ALA A 15 -44.34 10.10 32.06
C ALA A 15 -42.84 10.35 32.17
N VAL A 16 -42.39 10.96 33.27
CA VAL A 16 -40.96 11.20 33.53
C VAL A 16 -40.20 9.87 33.67
N ALA A 17 -40.74 8.91 34.43
CA ALA A 17 -40.13 7.59 34.58
C ALA A 17 -39.97 6.86 33.23
N PHE A 18 -40.99 6.96 32.35
CA PHE A 18 -40.94 6.37 31.02
C PHE A 18 -39.85 7.00 30.13
N VAL A 19 -39.71 8.33 30.15
CA VAL A 19 -38.66 9.02 29.38
C VAL A 19 -37.27 8.63 29.89
N LEU A 20 -37.07 8.56 31.21
CA LEU A 20 -35.80 8.14 31.81
C LEU A 20 -35.44 6.69 31.44
N TYR A 21 -36.44 5.79 31.43
CA TYR A 21 -36.25 4.41 31.01
C TYR A 21 -35.78 4.31 29.55
N GLN A 22 -36.45 5.03 28.63
CA GLN A 22 -36.07 5.04 27.22
C GLN A 22 -34.69 5.67 26.99
N CYS A 23 -34.33 6.70 27.77
CA CYS A 23 -33.01 7.30 27.72
C CYS A 23 -31.92 6.28 28.11
N ASN A 24 -32.14 5.49 29.16
CA ASN A 24 -31.20 4.46 29.61
C ASN A 24 -30.98 3.35 28.56
N ILE A 25 -32.04 2.94 27.84
CA ILE A 25 -31.92 1.98 26.73
C ILE A 25 -30.98 2.54 25.65
N LYS A 26 -31.24 3.78 25.19
CA LYS A 26 -30.41 4.43 24.16
C LYS A 26 -28.96 4.61 24.59
N ILE A 27 -28.72 5.01 25.85
CA ILE A 27 -27.37 5.12 26.42
C ILE A 27 -26.64 3.77 26.35
N THR A 28 -27.34 2.68 26.67
CA THR A 28 -26.76 1.33 26.64
C THR A 28 -26.41 0.90 25.22
N GLU A 29 -27.28 1.19 24.25
CA GLU A 29 -27.01 0.92 22.83
C GLU A 29 -25.79 1.68 22.32
N TYR A 30 -25.68 2.98 22.62
CA TYR A 30 -24.53 3.78 22.20
C TYR A 30 -23.23 3.29 22.85
N LYS A 31 -23.26 2.94 24.14
CA LYS A 31 -22.09 2.34 24.82
C LYS A 31 -21.63 1.06 24.13
N ARG A 32 -22.58 0.20 23.74
CA ARG A 32 -22.27 -1.05 23.00
C ARG A 32 -21.64 -0.75 21.64
N GLN A 33 -22.17 0.22 20.90
CA GLN A 33 -21.62 0.61 19.60
C GLN A 33 -20.19 1.16 19.73
N ILE A 34 -19.94 2.04 20.70
CA ILE A 34 -18.61 2.58 20.97
C ILE A 34 -17.61 1.47 21.32
N LEU A 35 -18.02 0.50 22.15
CA LEU A 35 -17.17 -0.63 22.51
C LEU A 35 -16.84 -1.50 21.29
N THR A 36 -17.81 -1.80 20.44
CA THR A 36 -17.59 -2.57 19.20
C THR A 36 -16.66 -1.82 18.25
N LEU A 37 -16.88 -0.52 18.03
CA LEU A 37 -16.04 0.32 17.18
C LEU A 37 -14.60 0.40 17.72
N ASN A 38 -14.43 0.59 19.03
CA ASN A 38 -13.11 0.61 19.66
C ASN A 38 -12.40 -0.74 19.54
N ASN A 39 -13.11 -1.85 19.69
CA ASN A 39 -12.55 -3.20 19.52
C ASN A 39 -12.16 -3.48 18.07
N GLN A 40 -12.91 -2.97 17.10
CA GLN A 40 -12.51 -3.06 15.68
C GLN A 40 -11.29 -2.19 15.43
N LEU A 41 -11.32 -0.94 15.89
CA LEU A 41 -10.21 0.00 15.75
C LEU A 41 -8.92 -0.52 16.38
N SER A 42 -8.98 -1.12 17.58
CA SER A 42 -7.82 -1.69 18.24
C SER A 42 -7.24 -2.88 17.46
N LYS A 43 -8.08 -3.74 16.89
CA LYS A 43 -7.63 -4.83 16.00
C LYS A 43 -6.87 -4.31 14.78
N TYR A 44 -7.37 -3.26 14.12
CA TYR A 44 -6.69 -2.66 12.96
C TYR A 44 -5.41 -1.91 13.35
N LYS A 45 -5.43 -1.16 14.45
CA LYS A 45 -4.23 -0.48 14.95
C LYS A 45 -3.16 -1.50 15.33
N ASP A 46 -3.51 -2.56 16.06
CA ASP A 46 -2.54 -3.56 16.48
C ASP A 46 -1.86 -4.27 15.31
N THR A 47 -2.60 -4.61 14.25
CA THR A 47 -1.99 -5.28 13.07
C THR A 47 -1.07 -4.35 12.28
N THR A 48 -1.43 -3.07 12.12
CA THR A 48 -0.59 -2.10 11.40
C THR A 48 0.60 -1.62 12.25
N TYR A 49 0.39 -1.31 13.53
CA TYR A 49 1.44 -0.79 14.42
C TYR A 49 2.42 -1.88 14.87
N LYS A 50 1.98 -3.11 15.17
CA LYS A 50 2.90 -4.20 15.56
C LYS A 50 3.76 -4.66 14.38
N LYS A 51 3.25 -4.58 13.15
CA LYS A 51 4.06 -4.80 11.94
C LYS A 51 5.06 -3.65 11.72
N SER A 52 4.67 -2.41 11.99
CA SER A 52 5.54 -1.23 11.84
C SER A 52 6.62 -1.06 12.92
N ASN A 53 6.46 -1.62 14.13
CA ASN A 53 7.42 -1.41 15.23
C ASN A 53 8.46 -2.53 15.39
N ASN A 54 8.21 -3.74 14.87
CA ASN A 54 9.20 -4.83 14.90
C ASN A 54 10.20 -4.77 13.74
N ASP A 55 9.81 -4.17 12.61
CA ASP A 55 10.77 -3.72 11.62
C ASP A 55 11.24 -2.33 12.06
N SER A 56 12.35 -2.30 12.80
CA SER A 56 13.19 -1.12 12.99
C SER A 56 13.12 -0.27 11.72
N LYS A 57 12.92 1.05 11.81
CA LYS A 57 13.01 2.00 10.68
C LYS A 57 14.29 1.77 9.88
N LYS A 58 14.30 0.75 9.02
CA LYS A 58 15.38 0.44 8.10
C LYS A 58 15.25 1.53 7.08
N THR A 59 16.11 2.53 7.22
CA THR A 59 16.25 3.55 6.21
C THR A 59 16.72 2.80 4.97
N LEU A 60 15.85 2.73 3.96
CA LEU A 60 16.19 2.13 2.67
C LEU A 60 17.20 3.08 2.01
N ILE A 61 18.45 2.64 1.95
CA ILE A 61 19.50 3.36 1.24
C ILE A 61 19.47 2.87 -0.20
N ILE A 62 19.27 3.82 -1.13
CA ILE A 62 19.26 3.56 -2.57
C ILE A 62 20.38 4.38 -3.18
N ASN A 63 21.34 3.71 -3.82
CA ASN A 63 22.40 4.38 -4.55
C ASN A 63 22.03 4.41 -6.04
N PHE A 64 21.82 5.60 -6.59
CA PHE A 64 21.56 5.77 -8.01
C PHE A 64 22.86 6.00 -8.77
N ASN A 65 23.07 5.21 -9.82
CA ASN A 65 24.26 5.23 -10.64
C ASN A 65 23.88 5.44 -12.11
N LYS A 66 24.83 5.95 -12.90
CA LYS A 66 24.67 5.93 -14.36
C LYS A 66 24.76 4.48 -14.82
N PRO A 67 23.77 3.96 -15.58
CA PRO A 67 23.82 2.57 -16.02
C PRO A 67 24.96 2.36 -17.02
N GLU A 68 25.71 1.29 -16.80
CA GLU A 68 26.76 0.80 -17.72
C GLU A 68 26.13 0.36 -19.05
N PHE A 69 24.98 -0.31 -18.97
CA PHE A 69 24.26 -0.87 -20.12
C PHE A 69 23.09 0.00 -20.55
N ARG A 70 22.85 0.09 -21.85
CA ARG A 70 21.73 0.87 -22.42
C ARG A 70 20.58 0.01 -22.88
N TYR A 71 20.83 -1.27 -23.11
CA TYR A 71 19.81 -2.23 -23.54
C TYR A 71 19.98 -3.55 -22.80
N GLY A 72 18.88 -4.28 -22.68
CA GLY A 72 18.90 -5.63 -22.12
C GLY A 72 17.80 -6.50 -22.71
N ILE A 73 18.03 -7.81 -22.73
CA ILE A 73 17.02 -8.82 -23.07
C ILE A 73 16.56 -9.46 -21.76
N THR A 74 15.27 -9.34 -21.46
CA THR A 74 14.68 -9.92 -20.25
C THR A 74 14.46 -11.42 -20.39
N LEU A 75 14.42 -12.11 -19.26
CA LEU A 75 13.90 -13.47 -19.20
C LEU A 75 12.37 -13.48 -19.41
N PRO A 76 11.78 -14.64 -19.77
CA PRO A 76 10.32 -14.80 -19.73
C PRO A 76 9.80 -14.64 -18.30
N TYR A 77 8.56 -14.19 -18.17
CA TYR A 77 7.88 -14.00 -16.88
C TYR A 77 8.56 -13.00 -15.93
N THR A 78 9.33 -12.04 -16.45
CA THR A 78 9.95 -10.98 -15.65
C THR A 78 8.91 -9.98 -15.15
N SER A 79 8.91 -9.72 -13.84
CA SER A 79 8.06 -8.70 -13.21
C SER A 79 8.71 -7.32 -13.31
N ILE A 80 7.88 -6.31 -13.53
CA ILE A 80 8.27 -4.89 -13.50
C ILE A 80 7.69 -4.27 -12.23
N PHE A 81 8.53 -3.57 -11.47
CA PHE A 81 8.18 -3.00 -10.17
C PHE A 81 8.12 -1.48 -10.21
N ILE A 82 7.30 -0.87 -9.34
CA ILE A 82 7.23 0.59 -9.21
C ILE A 82 8.48 1.18 -8.51
N ALA A 83 9.13 0.41 -7.64
CA ALA A 83 10.37 0.76 -6.96
C ALA A 83 11.39 -0.40 -7.05
N PRO A 84 12.71 -0.14 -6.90
CA PRO A 84 13.75 -1.16 -7.01
C PRO A 84 13.82 -2.07 -5.77
N SER A 85 12.74 -2.76 -5.46
CA SER A 85 12.64 -3.69 -4.32
C SER A 85 11.70 -4.84 -4.65
N GLU A 86 12.00 -6.05 -4.19
CA GLU A 86 11.10 -7.20 -4.35
C GLU A 86 9.83 -7.07 -3.50
N GLU A 87 9.86 -6.26 -2.45
CA GLU A 87 8.69 -5.93 -1.63
C GLU A 87 7.78 -4.88 -2.28
N SER A 88 8.26 -4.24 -3.36
CA SER A 88 7.49 -3.27 -4.11
C SER A 88 6.34 -3.94 -4.86
N ILE A 89 5.31 -3.15 -5.17
CA ILE A 89 4.21 -3.59 -6.05
C ILE A 89 4.76 -3.83 -7.46
N ALA A 90 4.47 -5.02 -8.01
CA ALA A 90 4.66 -5.33 -9.41
C ALA A 90 3.53 -4.70 -10.25
N ILE A 91 3.89 -3.85 -11.20
CA ILE A 91 2.95 -3.10 -12.05
C ILE A 91 2.60 -3.83 -13.35
N SER A 92 3.48 -4.71 -13.81
CA SER A 92 3.26 -5.57 -14.98
C SER A 92 4.20 -6.77 -14.99
N LYS A 93 3.95 -7.69 -15.92
CA LYS A 93 4.74 -8.90 -16.12
C LYS A 93 4.97 -9.16 -17.60
N ILE A 94 6.23 -9.23 -18.00
CA ILE A 94 6.66 -9.54 -19.36
C ILE A 94 6.54 -11.05 -19.56
N LYS A 95 5.67 -11.51 -20.46
CA LYS A 95 5.41 -12.95 -20.63
C LYS A 95 6.54 -13.66 -21.38
N GLU A 96 7.09 -13.00 -22.38
CA GLU A 96 8.10 -13.55 -23.30
C GLU A 96 9.40 -12.76 -23.18
N LYS A 97 10.51 -13.30 -23.70
CA LYS A 97 11.76 -12.55 -23.78
C LYS A 97 11.54 -11.27 -24.57
N SER A 98 11.93 -10.13 -24.02
CA SER A 98 11.73 -8.84 -24.65
C SER A 98 12.97 -7.98 -24.51
N GLN A 99 13.28 -7.22 -25.56
CA GLN A 99 14.30 -6.19 -25.49
C GLN A 99 13.73 -4.94 -24.82
N VAL A 100 14.48 -4.39 -23.87
CA VAL A 100 14.11 -3.18 -23.13
C VAL A 100 15.27 -2.19 -23.15
N LYS A 101 14.95 -0.90 -23.03
CA LYS A 101 15.95 0.17 -22.91
C LYS A 101 16.17 0.49 -21.44
N ILE A 102 17.42 0.52 -21.01
CA ILE A 102 17.82 0.86 -19.64
C ILE A 102 18.12 2.36 -19.56
N ILE A 103 17.48 3.03 -18.61
CA ILE A 103 17.57 4.48 -18.43
C ILE A 103 18.38 4.84 -17.18
N ASP A 104 18.18 4.08 -16.11
CA ASP A 104 18.78 4.35 -14.82
C ASP A 104 19.19 3.05 -14.11
N GLU A 105 20.14 3.15 -13.20
CA GLU A 105 20.61 2.06 -12.36
C GLU A 105 20.47 2.44 -10.88
N ALA A 106 19.96 1.51 -10.08
CA ALA A 106 19.90 1.65 -8.65
C ALA A 106 20.49 0.41 -7.97
N GLU A 107 21.25 0.63 -6.90
CA GLU A 107 21.77 -0.43 -6.04
C GLU A 107 21.09 -0.34 -4.66
N ILE A 108 20.51 -1.46 -4.24
CA ILE A 108 19.86 -1.63 -2.94
C ILE A 108 20.33 -2.94 -2.35
N ASN A 109 20.90 -2.91 -1.14
CA ASN A 109 21.39 -4.11 -0.44
C ASN A 109 22.31 -4.99 -1.31
N ASN A 110 23.24 -4.38 -2.05
CA ASN A 110 24.14 -5.05 -3.02
C ASN A 110 23.43 -5.72 -4.21
N GLU A 111 22.16 -5.41 -4.46
CA GLU A 111 21.42 -5.85 -5.63
C GLU A 111 21.21 -4.69 -6.61
N ILE A 112 21.52 -4.94 -7.88
CA ILE A 112 21.39 -3.96 -8.95
C ILE A 112 20.00 -4.09 -9.60
N TRP A 113 19.38 -2.95 -9.82
CA TRP A 113 18.10 -2.78 -10.47
C TRP A 113 18.23 -1.78 -11.61
N TYR A 114 17.54 -2.05 -12.71
CA TYR A 114 17.52 -1.18 -13.88
C TYR A 114 16.13 -0.61 -14.10
N TYR A 115 16.03 0.71 -14.19
CA TYR A 115 14.82 1.35 -14.67
C TYR A 115 14.74 1.16 -16.18
N SER A 116 13.79 0.34 -16.61
CA SER A 116 13.69 -0.17 -17.97
C SER A 116 12.41 0.31 -18.65
N LEU A 117 12.54 0.74 -19.90
CA LEU A 117 11.43 1.07 -20.78
C LEU A 117 11.17 -0.10 -21.72
N LEU A 118 9.95 -0.64 -21.71
CA LEU A 118 9.55 -1.64 -22.71
C LEU A 118 9.28 -0.96 -24.05
N ASN A 119 9.73 -1.61 -25.12
CA ASN A 119 9.38 -1.22 -26.48
C ASN A 119 7.99 -1.77 -26.85
N THR A 120 6.94 -1.17 -26.28
CA THR A 120 5.54 -1.54 -26.58
C THR A 120 4.74 -0.31 -26.98
N GLU A 121 3.70 -0.51 -27.79
CA GLU A 121 2.75 0.57 -28.13
C GLU A 121 1.94 1.06 -26.92
N SER A 122 1.75 0.20 -25.92
CA SER A 122 1.08 0.55 -24.66
C SER A 122 1.91 1.55 -23.86
N LYS A 123 1.23 2.56 -23.31
CA LYS A 123 1.81 3.55 -22.37
C LYS A 123 1.50 3.25 -20.90
N ILE A 124 0.78 2.17 -20.62
CA ILE A 124 0.33 1.82 -19.27
C ILE A 124 1.22 0.68 -18.75
N ASN A 125 1.80 0.89 -17.56
CA ASN A 125 2.64 -0.08 -16.85
C ASN A 125 3.75 -0.73 -17.69
N CYS A 126 4.27 0.01 -18.68
CA CYS A 126 5.31 -0.45 -19.60
C CYS A 126 6.73 -0.09 -19.12
N ASN A 127 6.86 0.72 -18.07
CA ASN A 127 8.14 1.23 -17.58
C ASN A 127 8.24 1.00 -16.08
N GLY A 128 9.42 0.59 -15.61
CA GLY A 128 9.66 0.42 -14.18
C GLY A 128 10.97 -0.29 -13.88
N TRP A 129 11.14 -0.70 -12.63
CA TRP A 129 12.35 -1.33 -12.14
C TRP A 129 12.35 -2.83 -12.39
N ILE A 130 13.46 -3.34 -12.93
CA ILE A 130 13.71 -4.76 -13.17
C ILE A 130 15.05 -5.13 -12.54
N LYS A 131 15.09 -6.22 -11.78
CA LYS A 131 16.31 -6.71 -11.13
C LYS A 131 17.31 -7.21 -12.17
N LYS A 132 18.61 -6.92 -12.00
CA LYS A 132 19.67 -7.32 -12.95
C LYS A 132 19.68 -8.82 -13.27
N SER A 133 19.34 -9.67 -12.30
CA SER A 133 19.24 -11.13 -12.48
C SER A 133 18.11 -11.58 -13.42
N GLN A 134 17.18 -10.69 -13.78
CA GLN A 134 16.08 -10.97 -14.71
C GLN A 134 16.45 -10.69 -16.18
N PHE A 135 17.71 -10.38 -16.46
CA PHE A 135 18.22 -10.18 -17.81
C PHE A 135 19.04 -11.38 -18.25
N SER A 136 18.77 -11.89 -19.46
CA SER A 136 19.62 -12.91 -20.09
C SER A 136 20.84 -12.31 -20.80
N MET A 137 20.76 -11.04 -21.21
CA MET A 137 21.83 -10.33 -21.90
C MET A 137 21.72 -8.84 -21.61
N LEU A 138 22.87 -8.17 -21.45
CA LEU A 138 23.00 -6.73 -21.29
C LEU A 138 23.94 -6.22 -22.38
N MET A 139 23.64 -5.05 -22.93
CA MET A 139 24.33 -4.49 -24.08
C MET A 139 24.63 -3.01 -23.85
N GLU A 140 25.86 -2.62 -24.17
CA GLU A 140 26.28 -1.22 -24.22
C GLU A 140 25.73 -0.53 -25.47
N ASP A 141 25.75 0.81 -25.48
CA ASP A 141 25.42 1.59 -26.66
C ASP A 141 26.53 1.39 -27.71
N THR A 142 26.23 0.72 -28.82
CA THR A 142 27.20 0.46 -29.91
C THR A 142 27.59 1.72 -30.70
N ASN A 143 27.08 2.90 -30.33
CA ASN A 143 27.36 4.17 -31.01
C ASN A 143 28.75 4.78 -30.71
N ASN A 144 29.57 4.16 -29.86
CA ASN A 144 30.93 4.62 -29.57
C ASN A 144 32.05 3.91 -30.37
N ILE A 145 31.73 3.02 -31.32
CA ILE A 145 32.74 2.21 -32.05
C ILE A 145 32.96 2.68 -33.50
N ILE A 146 32.37 3.80 -33.95
CA ILE A 146 32.59 4.34 -35.33
C ILE A 146 33.19 5.76 -35.27
N GLY A 147 34.13 5.98 -34.35
CA GLY A 147 34.76 7.28 -34.13
C GLY A 147 36.25 7.19 -33.85
N GLU A 148 36.99 6.43 -34.67
CA GLU A 148 38.43 6.59 -34.89
C GLU A 148 38.74 6.49 -36.38
#